data_AF-A1IIW8-F1
#
_entry.id   AF-A1IIW8-F1
#
_cell.length_a   1.000
_cell.length_b   1.000
_cell.length_c   1.000
_cell.angle_alpha   90.00
_cell.angle_beta   90.00
_cell.angle_gamma   90.00
#
_symmetry.space_group_name_H-M   'P 1'
#
loop_
_entity.id
_entity.type
_entity.pdbx_description
1 polymer ?
#
loop_
_entity_poly.entity_id
_entity_poly.type
_entity_poly.pdbx_seq_one_letter_code
_entity_poly.pdbx_strand_id
1 'polypeptide(L)'
;MYYGQGLEIYWRDNYTCPSLVEYKQMIQRKLASLLFRVRLMQLVSDNKTDYTKLNSILTMYYQVRDDYCNLCLQQYTNQKGYCDDISEGKFSFPIIHAITNHPDDQQVINILRQRTQKVELKKYCMTLLEKFGSLS
;
A
#
# COMPACT_ATOMS: atom_id res chain seq x y z
N MET A 1 12.89 -3.56 -6.44
CA MET A 1 12.53 -2.19 -6.00
C MET A 1 11.91 -1.38 -7.12
N TYR A 2 12.67 -0.92 -8.13
CA TYR A 2 12.16 -0.05 -9.19
C TYR A 2 10.97 -0.62 -9.97
N TYR A 3 11.00 -1.92 -10.28
CA TYR A 3 9.86 -2.56 -10.95
C TYR A 3 8.60 -2.57 -10.08
N GLY A 4 8.75 -2.87 -8.77
CA GLY A 4 7.61 -2.86 -7.84
C GLY A 4 7.01 -1.47 -7.70
N GLN A 5 7.85 -0.44 -7.57
CA GLN A 5 7.40 0.95 -7.54
C GLN A 5 6.75 1.37 -8.87
N GLY A 6 7.29 0.90 -9.99
CA GLY A 6 6.74 1.16 -11.32
C GLY A 6 5.33 0.59 -11.49
N LEU A 7 5.04 -0.59 -10.91
CA LEU A 7 3.68 -1.15 -10.91
C LEU A 7 2.69 -0.29 -10.12
N GLU A 8 3.08 0.22 -8.95
CA GLU A 8 2.22 1.12 -8.17
C GLU A 8 1.91 2.41 -8.92
N ILE A 9 2.94 3.01 -9.54
CA ILE A 9 2.79 4.21 -10.38
C ILE A 9 1.87 3.91 -11.57
N TYR A 10 2.09 2.78 -12.25
CA TYR A 10 1.28 2.37 -13.39
C TYR A 10 -0.20 2.23 -13.00
N TRP A 11 -0.51 1.51 -11.92
CA TRP A 11 -1.89 1.34 -11.45
C TRP A 11 -2.53 2.68 -11.09
N ARG A 12 -1.83 3.50 -10.32
CA ARG A 12 -2.26 4.84 -9.89
C ARG A 12 -2.55 5.78 -11.05
N ASP A 13 -1.69 5.80 -12.06
CA ASP A 13 -1.80 6.75 -13.18
C ASP A 13 -2.74 6.27 -14.30
N ASN A 14 -2.97 4.95 -14.41
CA ASN A 14 -3.97 4.37 -15.31
C ASN A 14 -5.31 4.07 -14.62
N TYR A 15 -5.46 4.43 -13.35
CA TYR A 15 -6.66 4.21 -12.54
C TYR A 15 -7.19 2.77 -12.60
N THR A 16 -6.26 1.81 -12.64
CA THR A 16 -6.56 0.39 -12.72
C THR A 16 -6.29 -0.21 -11.34
N CYS A 17 -7.35 -0.60 -10.64
CA CYS A 17 -7.21 -1.25 -9.33
C CYS A 17 -6.58 -2.63 -9.53
N PRO A 18 -5.43 -2.94 -8.90
CA PRO A 18 -4.86 -4.27 -8.94
C PRO A 18 -5.70 -5.24 -8.10
N SER A 19 -5.59 -6.53 -8.41
CA SER A 19 -6.05 -7.59 -7.51
C SER A 19 -5.14 -7.70 -6.27
N LEU A 20 -5.67 -8.29 -5.19
CA LEU A 20 -4.88 -8.63 -3.99
C LEU A 20 -3.66 -9.51 -4.30
N VAL A 21 -3.74 -10.36 -5.32
CA VAL A 21 -2.64 -11.24 -5.75
C VAL A 21 -1.54 -10.41 -6.41
N GLU A 22 -1.89 -9.51 -7.33
CA GLU A 22 -0.94 -8.62 -7.99
C GLU A 22 -0.27 -7.67 -7.01
N TYR A 23 -1.02 -7.13 -6.04
CA TYR A 23 -0.49 -6.32 -4.96
C TYR A 23 0.57 -7.09 -4.14
N LYS A 24 0.28 -8.34 -3.75
CA LYS A 24 1.26 -9.21 -3.06
C LYS A 24 2.51 -9.47 -3.92
N GLN A 25 2.34 -9.70 -5.22
CA GLN A 25 3.48 -9.89 -6.13
C GLN A 25 4.32 -8.60 -6.28
N MET A 26 3.70 -7.43 -6.31
CA MET A 26 4.40 -6.15 -6.31
C MET A 26 5.28 -6.00 -5.05
N ILE A 27 4.75 -6.34 -3.88
CA ILE A 27 5.51 -6.34 -2.61
C ILE A 27 6.69 -7.32 -2.67
N GLN A 28 6.49 -8.52 -3.24
CA GLN A 28 7.60 -9.47 -3.45
C GLN A 28 8.69 -8.90 -4.37
N ARG A 29 8.36 -8.03 -5.33
CA ARG A 29 9.39 -7.33 -6.14
C ARG A 29 10.11 -6.23 -5.36
N LYS A 30 9.52 -5.72 -4.27
CA LYS A 30 10.19 -4.82 -3.33
C LYS A 30 11.11 -5.60 -2.38
N LEU A 31 10.74 -6.82 -1.98
CA LEU A 31 11.54 -7.71 -1.10
C LEU A 31 13.01 -7.86 -1.56
N ALA A 32 13.25 -7.90 -2.87
CA ALA A 32 14.60 -8.06 -3.42
C ALA A 32 15.61 -7.01 -2.90
N SER A 33 15.19 -5.77 -2.61
CA SER A 33 16.10 -4.75 -2.07
C SER A 33 16.48 -5.01 -0.61
N LEU A 34 15.54 -5.50 0.20
CA LEU A 34 15.82 -5.86 1.59
C LEU A 34 16.70 -7.11 1.66
N LEU A 35 16.43 -8.11 0.82
CA LEU A 35 17.28 -9.30 0.70
C LEU A 35 18.70 -8.95 0.27
N PHE A 36 18.86 -8.00 -0.65
CA PHE A 36 20.17 -7.51 -1.05
C PHE A 36 20.96 -6.95 0.15
N ARG A 37 20.31 -6.14 1.01
CA ARG A 37 20.95 -5.60 2.23
C ARG A 37 21.38 -6.70 3.20
N VAL A 38 20.52 -7.71 3.43
CA VAL A 38 20.86 -8.85 4.28
C VAL A 38 22.02 -9.64 3.70
N ARG A 39 22.03 -9.90 2.39
CA ARG A 39 23.14 -10.59 1.72
C ARG A 39 24.46 -9.84 1.84
N LEU A 40 24.46 -8.50 1.74
CA LEU A 40 25.66 -7.70 1.97
C LEU A 40 26.21 -7.88 3.38
N MET A 41 25.34 -7.89 4.40
CA MET A 41 25.77 -8.16 5.79
C MET A 41 26.33 -9.58 5.95
N GLN A 42 25.76 -10.57 5.25
CA GLN A 42 26.25 -11.94 5.25
C GLN A 42 27.59 -12.13 4.52
N LEU A 43 28.02 -11.19 3.66
CA LEU A 43 29.36 -11.27 3.05
C LEU A 43 30.48 -11.04 4.06
N VAL A 44 30.20 -10.25 5.11
CA VAL A 44 31.16 -9.90 6.17
C VAL A 44 30.86 -10.60 7.50
N SER A 45 29.98 -11.60 7.48
CA SER A 45 29.56 -12.37 8.66
C SER A 45 29.69 -13.87 8.42
N ASP A 46 29.99 -14.61 9.47
CA ASP A 46 30.00 -16.08 9.46
C ASP A 46 28.57 -16.68 9.39
N ASN A 47 27.54 -15.87 9.67
CA ASN A 47 26.16 -16.30 9.59
C ASN A 47 25.68 -16.44 8.13
N LYS A 48 25.32 -17.66 7.73
CA LYS A 48 24.75 -18.00 6.40
C LYS A 48 23.29 -18.45 6.45
N THR A 49 22.57 -18.15 7.53
CA THR A 49 21.15 -18.51 7.69
C THR A 49 20.31 -17.91 6.56
N ASP A 50 19.34 -18.68 6.04
CA ASP A 50 18.41 -18.17 5.04
C ASP A 50 17.34 -17.28 5.67
N TYR A 51 17.44 -15.98 5.45
CA TYR A 51 16.48 -14.98 5.92
C TYR A 51 15.37 -14.68 4.92
N THR A 52 15.25 -15.43 3.82
CA THR A 52 14.26 -15.17 2.76
C THR A 52 12.84 -15.14 3.29
N LYS A 53 12.45 -16.15 4.08
CA LYS A 53 11.10 -16.21 4.68
C LYS A 53 10.84 -15.06 5.64
N LEU A 54 11.79 -14.76 6.52
CA LEU A 54 11.67 -13.66 7.48
C LEU A 54 11.50 -12.32 6.76
N ASN A 55 12.37 -12.01 5.80
CA ASN A 55 12.29 -10.77 5.03
C ASN A 55 10.97 -10.67 4.25
N SER A 56 10.46 -11.78 3.71
CA SER A 56 9.17 -11.78 3.00
C SER A 56 8.02 -11.37 3.91
N ILE A 57 7.96 -11.95 5.12
CA ILE A 57 6.94 -11.60 6.13
C ILE A 57 7.10 -10.15 6.55
N LEU A 58 8.35 -9.74 6.85
CA LEU A 58 8.66 -8.38 7.28
C LEU A 58 8.25 -7.34 6.23
N THR A 59 8.60 -7.58 4.96
CA THR A 59 8.28 -6.66 3.85
C THR A 59 6.77 -6.54 3.65
N MET A 60 6.04 -7.66 3.71
CA MET A 60 4.57 -7.65 3.63
C MET A 60 3.95 -6.87 4.78
N TYR A 61 4.41 -7.15 6.01
CA TYR A 61 3.94 -6.45 7.20
C TYR A 61 4.20 -4.94 7.11
N TYR A 62 5.42 -4.53 6.74
CA TYR A 62 5.78 -3.13 6.62
C TYR A 62 4.91 -2.40 5.59
N GLN A 63 4.65 -3.00 4.43
CA GLN A 63 3.83 -2.36 3.40
C GLN A 63 2.37 -2.22 3.84
N VAL A 64 1.75 -3.29 4.35
CA VAL A 64 0.34 -3.24 4.79
C VAL A 64 0.17 -2.29 5.97
N ARG A 65 1.13 -2.27 6.90
CA ARG A 65 1.13 -1.34 8.02
C ARG A 65 1.27 0.10 7.54
N ASP A 66 2.19 0.42 6.62
CA ASP A 66 2.35 1.77 6.08
C ASP A 66 1.06 2.25 5.40
N ASP A 67 0.45 1.40 4.58
CA ASP A 67 -0.83 1.66 3.91
C ASP A 67 -1.97 1.94 4.91
N TYR A 68 -2.08 1.15 5.98
CA TYR A 68 -3.08 1.37 7.03
C TYR A 68 -2.81 2.64 7.84
N CYS A 69 -1.55 2.84 8.25
CA CYS A 69 -1.15 3.99 9.06
C CYS A 69 -1.35 5.31 8.32
N ASN A 70 -1.15 5.35 7.00
CA ASN A 70 -1.42 6.53 6.17
C ASN A 70 -2.88 6.98 6.26
N LEU A 71 -3.82 6.03 6.32
CA LEU A 71 -5.25 6.29 6.37
C LEU A 71 -5.77 6.56 7.79
N CYS A 72 -5.30 5.79 8.78
CA CYS A 72 -5.94 5.74 10.10
C CYS A 72 -5.24 6.55 11.20
N LEU A 73 -3.93 6.82 11.10
CA LEU A 73 -3.18 7.42 12.21
C LEU A 73 -2.98 8.93 12.06
N GLN A 74 -3.46 9.69 13.04
CA GLN A 74 -3.23 11.14 13.16
C GLN A 74 -1.75 11.54 13.18
N GLN A 75 -0.86 10.67 13.67
CA GLN A 75 0.58 10.95 13.67
C GLN A 75 1.15 11.06 12.24
N TYR A 76 0.61 10.31 11.29
CA TYR A 76 0.99 10.40 9.87
C TYR A 76 0.42 11.65 9.21
N THR A 77 -0.75 12.14 9.66
CA THR A 77 -1.33 13.41 9.22
C THR A 77 -0.40 14.60 9.41
N ASN A 78 0.36 14.63 10.51
CA ASN A 78 1.27 15.74 10.81
C ASN A 78 2.58 15.71 9.99
N GLN A 79 2.96 14.54 9.46
CA GLN A 79 4.20 14.36 8.68
C GLN A 79 3.97 14.35 7.17
N LYS A 80 2.86 13.76 6.70
CA LYS A 80 2.53 13.57 5.28
C LYS A 80 1.24 14.26 4.83
N GLY A 81 0.41 14.75 5.76
CA GLY A 81 -0.93 15.25 5.46
C GLY A 81 -2.01 14.18 5.67
N TYR A 82 -3.26 14.61 5.88
CA TYR A 82 -4.37 13.71 6.20
C TYR A 82 -4.71 12.81 5.01
N CYS A 83 -4.63 11.48 5.19
CA CYS A 83 -4.93 10.46 4.16
C CYS A 83 -4.26 10.77 2.81
N ASP A 84 -2.95 10.93 2.81
CA ASP A 84 -2.20 11.35 1.62
C ASP A 84 -2.27 10.33 0.48
N ASP A 85 -2.42 9.03 0.79
CA ASP A 85 -2.64 7.98 -0.21
C ASP A 85 -3.89 8.26 -1.08
N ILE A 86 -4.95 8.85 -0.50
CA ILE A 86 -6.15 9.27 -1.26
C ILE A 86 -5.82 10.45 -2.18
N SER A 87 -5.00 11.39 -1.72
CA SER A 87 -4.54 12.52 -2.53
C SER A 87 -3.64 12.10 -3.68
N GLU A 88 -2.79 11.11 -3.47
CA GLU A 88 -1.96 10.55 -4.54
C GLU A 88 -2.78 9.75 -5.55
N GLY A 89 -3.94 9.22 -5.16
CA GLY A 89 -4.68 8.24 -5.96
C GLY A 89 -4.14 6.82 -5.79
N LYS A 90 -3.39 6.54 -4.72
CA LYS A 90 -2.69 5.27 -4.50
C LYS A 90 -3.67 4.15 -4.15
N PHE A 91 -3.53 3.01 -4.82
CA PHE A 91 -4.22 1.78 -4.47
C PHE A 91 -3.55 1.09 -3.27
N SER A 92 -3.80 1.61 -2.07
CA SER A 92 -3.34 1.02 -0.82
C SER A 92 -4.16 -0.22 -0.45
N PHE A 93 -3.66 -1.06 0.46
CA PHE A 93 -4.33 -2.33 0.79
C PHE A 93 -5.81 -2.19 1.19
N PRO A 94 -6.23 -1.28 2.10
CA PRO A 94 -7.65 -1.08 2.42
C PRO A 94 -8.49 -0.61 1.22
N ILE A 95 -7.90 0.23 0.36
CA ILE A 95 -8.57 0.73 -0.85
C ILE A 95 -8.80 -0.39 -1.86
N ILE A 96 -7.78 -1.23 -2.09
CA ILE A 96 -7.90 -2.40 -2.98
C ILE A 96 -8.98 -3.34 -2.47
N HIS A 97 -9.01 -3.60 -1.17
CA HIS A 97 -10.02 -4.44 -0.53
C HIS A 97 -11.43 -3.88 -0.75
N ALA A 98 -11.65 -2.59 -0.49
CA ALA A 98 -12.93 -1.92 -0.68
C ALA A 98 -13.43 -2.03 -2.14
N ILE A 99 -12.58 -1.71 -3.12
CA ILE A 99 -12.94 -1.72 -4.54
C ILE A 99 -13.22 -3.16 -5.02
N THR A 100 -12.43 -4.13 -4.58
CA THR A 100 -12.55 -5.52 -5.03
C THR A 100 -13.77 -6.22 -4.44
N ASN A 101 -14.12 -5.95 -3.18
CA ASN A 101 -15.26 -6.58 -2.52
C ASN A 101 -16.59 -5.88 -2.80
N HIS A 102 -16.57 -4.66 -3.31
CA HIS A 102 -17.77 -3.91 -3.71
C HIS A 102 -17.63 -3.33 -5.13
N PRO A 103 -17.54 -4.19 -6.16
CA PRO A 103 -17.28 -3.75 -7.54
C PRO A 103 -18.40 -2.88 -8.14
N ASP A 104 -19.63 -3.02 -7.64
CA ASP A 104 -20.78 -2.21 -8.05
C ASP A 104 -20.72 -0.77 -7.50
N ASP A 105 -19.95 -0.54 -6.43
CA ASP A 105 -19.79 0.78 -5.82
C ASP A 105 -18.51 1.47 -6.33
N GLN A 106 -18.67 2.35 -7.31
CA GLN A 106 -17.57 3.08 -7.95
C GLN A 106 -17.15 4.35 -7.16
N GLN A 107 -17.69 4.61 -5.97
CA GLN A 107 -17.44 5.86 -5.26
C GLN A 107 -15.97 5.98 -4.82
N VAL A 108 -15.40 4.92 -4.24
CA VAL A 108 -14.01 4.92 -3.75
C VAL A 108 -13.04 5.21 -4.90
N ILE A 109 -13.16 4.48 -6.02
CA ILE A 109 -12.29 4.69 -7.19
C ILE A 109 -12.48 6.07 -7.83
N ASN A 110 -13.71 6.60 -7.85
CA ASN A 110 -13.98 7.94 -8.35
C ASN A 110 -13.37 9.04 -7.46
N ILE A 111 -13.33 8.83 -6.14
CA ILE A 111 -12.65 9.75 -5.22
C ILE A 111 -11.13 9.70 -5.44
N LEU A 112 -10.54 8.50 -5.58
CA LEU A 112 -9.12 8.32 -5.87
C LEU A 112 -8.70 8.98 -7.19
N ARG A 113 -9.53 8.88 -8.23
CA ARG A 113 -9.31 9.53 -9.53
C ARG A 113 -9.18 11.05 -9.43
N GLN A 114 -9.92 11.66 -8.50
CA GLN A 114 -9.92 13.11 -8.31
C GLN A 114 -8.62 13.64 -7.67
N ARG A 115 -7.81 12.79 -7.04
CA ARG A 115 -6.57 13.21 -6.33
C ARG A 115 -6.82 14.41 -5.41
N THR A 116 -7.94 14.34 -4.69
CA THR A 116 -8.48 15.47 -3.95
C THR A 116 -7.59 15.87 -2.78
N GLN A 117 -7.50 17.17 -2.53
CA GLN A 117 -6.89 17.71 -1.30
C GLN A 117 -7.95 18.09 -0.25
N LYS A 118 -9.25 18.00 -0.59
CA LYS A 118 -10.35 18.39 0.30
C LYS A 118 -10.51 17.36 1.42
N VAL A 119 -10.32 17.80 2.66
CA VAL A 119 -10.46 16.96 3.87
C VAL A 119 -11.83 16.30 3.96
N GLU A 120 -12.91 17.01 3.61
CA GLU A 120 -14.27 16.46 3.68
C GLU A 120 -14.48 15.27 2.73
N LEU A 121 -13.89 15.31 1.52
CA LEU A 121 -14.00 14.19 0.59
C LEU A 121 -13.14 13.00 1.04
N LYS A 122 -12.00 13.26 1.70
CA LYS A 122 -11.16 12.23 2.32
C LYS A 122 -11.89 11.55 3.49
N LYS A 123 -12.53 12.33 4.39
CA LYS A 123 -13.37 11.78 5.47
C LYS A 123 -14.51 10.93 4.92
N TYR A 124 -15.18 11.39 3.87
CA TYR A 124 -16.22 10.62 3.21
C TYR A 124 -15.68 9.28 2.68
N CYS A 125 -14.53 9.29 2.00
CA CYS A 125 -13.88 8.07 1.55
C CYS A 125 -13.58 7.12 2.73
N MET A 126 -13.11 7.64 3.87
CA MET A 126 -12.87 6.84 5.08
C MET A 126 -14.15 6.18 5.60
N THR A 127 -15.29 6.90 5.61
CA THR A 127 -16.57 6.30 6.01
C THR A 127 -17.02 5.17 5.09
N LEU A 128 -16.69 5.24 3.79
CA LEU A 128 -16.93 4.14 2.85
C LEU A 128 -16.04 2.94 3.18
N LEU A 129 -14.74 3.16 3.44
CA LEU A 129 -13.80 2.10 3.81
C LEU A 129 -14.21 1.38 5.11
N GLU A 130 -14.70 2.12 6.11
CA GLU A 130 -15.26 1.56 7.35
C GLU A 130 -16.53 0.75 7.08
N LYS A 131 -17.48 1.30 6.32
CA LYS A 131 -18.72 0.62 5.92
C LYS A 131 -18.44 -0.70 5.19
N PHE A 132 -17.37 -0.74 4.41
CA PHE A 132 -16.93 -1.91 3.65
C PHE A 132 -16.04 -2.87 4.46
N GLY A 133 -15.85 -2.63 5.77
CA GLY A 133 -15.02 -3.48 6.63
C GLY A 133 -13.57 -3.55 6.17
N SER A 134 -13.07 -2.52 5.48
CA SER A 134 -11.72 -2.52 4.90
C SER A 134 -10.64 -2.05 5.88
N LEU A 135 -11.04 -1.58 7.06
CA LEU A 135 -10.16 -1.10 8.13
C LEU A 135 -10.19 -1.98 9.40
N SER A 136 -10.97 -3.07 9.38
CA SER A 136 -11.22 -3.99 10.50
C SER A 136 -10.70 -5.39 10.23
#